data_AF-A0A137SRL7-F1
#
_entry.id   AF-A0A137SRL7-F1
#
_cell.length_a   1.000
_cell.length_b   1.000
_cell.length_c   1.000
_cell.angle_alpha   90.00
_cell.angle_beta   90.00
_cell.angle_gamma   90.00
#
_symmetry.space_group_name_H-M   'P 1'
#
loop_
_entity.id
_entity.type
_entity.pdbx_description
1 polymer ?
#
loop_
_entity_poly.entity_id
_entity_poly.type
_entity_poly.pdbx_seq_one_letter_code
_entity_poly.pdbx_strand_id
1 'polypeptide(L)'
;MNSLTLSITTIGDLLLRKTITNGEEPIKDVELCVPPYQRPYKWTARNAIQLLDDIIDAKNSNKERYRVGTLILHKTKEKEQEQYNIVDGQQRTITFSLLLTALGEVGIEFLQQKLYDNEYNNHNIANNYNALYRRVGIKSEESDSAIEHQREMERLKDYIKNQCELIVVITTDVSEAFQFFDSQNARGKALYPHDLLKAYHLREMSDISENETEKIVKDWEQVSQSGLADFFGNYLYRIKEWVSGNKANVLNEQNIHMFKGITRSARTPYAQFYKSAYCYADMVNSSAMPFVSGSRNVNAFQLDTPIIAGKPFFKYTKHYYNILKDIQNNNKYEGFYINDNIIVKTLDRHFNKGIGNGITRLMFDTSVLLYVDRFCPETYPTKDDIELFEQFVIYAFIWAYSLRAQYTNLGWLSAQNYIMGWSEKINTFNMYKLIAKQDTPTSLLSALADKLNPLSNDDIKDGWAQKCNEYSGNGDTLKNLKNGKDGVYENYLYFFQTNGFYKK
;
A
#
# COMPACT_ATOMS: atom_id res chain seq x y z
N MET A 1 -10.09 5.73 36.34
CA MET A 1 -8.85 4.92 36.52
C MET A 1 -8.00 5.19 35.30
N ASN A 2 -6.72 5.55 35.49
CA ASN A 2 -5.87 5.94 34.37
C ASN A 2 -5.83 4.83 33.33
N SER A 3 -6.27 5.15 32.10
CA SER A 3 -6.30 4.21 30.96
C SER A 3 -4.90 3.78 30.52
N LEU A 4 -3.87 4.50 30.97
CA LEU A 4 -2.50 4.40 30.52
C LEU A 4 -1.55 4.08 31.68
N THR A 5 -0.72 3.06 31.51
CA THR A 5 0.38 2.68 32.41
C THR A 5 1.69 2.77 31.63
N LEU A 6 2.66 3.52 32.16
CA LEU A 6 4.01 3.60 31.62
C LEU A 6 4.96 2.87 32.57
N SER A 7 5.76 1.96 32.03
CA SER A 7 6.67 1.12 32.81
C SER A 7 7.99 0.92 32.10
N ILE A 8 8.96 0.38 32.82
CA ILE A 8 10.23 -0.10 32.27
C ILE A 8 10.32 -1.58 32.63
N THR A 9 10.80 -2.42 31.73
CA THR A 9 11.03 -3.83 32.05
C THR A 9 12.29 -4.32 31.39
N THR A 10 12.98 -5.25 32.04
CA THR A 10 14.10 -5.96 31.42
C THR A 10 13.57 -7.01 30.44
N ILE A 11 14.39 -7.42 29.48
CA ILE A 11 14.05 -8.52 28.57
C ILE A 11 13.83 -9.83 29.35
N GLY A 12 14.61 -10.08 30.39
CA GLY A 12 14.46 -11.26 31.26
C GLY A 12 13.15 -11.24 32.05
N ASP A 13 12.76 -10.10 32.61
CA ASP A 13 11.46 -9.96 33.30
C ASP A 13 10.32 -10.25 32.35
N LEU A 14 10.36 -9.63 31.16
CA LEU A 14 9.27 -9.71 30.18
C LEU A 14 9.11 -11.11 29.58
N LEU A 15 10.20 -11.70 29.05
CA LEU A 15 10.12 -12.92 28.25
C LEU A 15 10.26 -14.21 29.05
N LEU A 16 10.88 -14.16 30.23
CA LEU A 16 11.19 -15.37 31.02
C LEU A 16 10.41 -15.41 32.33
N ARG A 17 10.21 -14.26 32.99
CA ARG A 17 9.47 -14.16 34.26
C ARG A 17 8.04 -13.67 34.10
N LYS A 18 7.59 -13.40 32.86
CA LYS A 18 6.25 -12.85 32.56
C LYS A 18 5.87 -11.67 33.44
N THR A 19 6.81 -10.79 33.68
CA THR A 19 6.66 -9.67 34.60
C THR A 19 7.01 -8.37 33.88
N ILE A 20 6.20 -7.33 34.11
CA ILE A 20 6.56 -5.95 33.75
C ILE A 20 6.87 -5.23 35.05
N THR A 21 8.15 -4.92 35.25
CA THR A 21 8.69 -4.36 36.48
C THR A 21 8.46 -2.85 36.54
N ASN A 22 7.18 -2.47 36.62
CA ASN A 22 6.76 -1.09 36.79
C ASN A 22 7.20 -0.55 38.16
N GLY A 23 7.80 0.64 38.21
CA GLY A 23 7.93 1.46 39.44
C GLY A 23 7.78 0.72 40.78
N GLU A 24 6.83 1.11 41.62
CA GLU A 24 6.69 0.59 42.99
C GLU A 24 6.03 -0.81 43.09
N GLU A 25 5.23 -1.25 42.10
CA GLU A 25 4.59 -2.58 42.10
C GLU A 25 4.67 -3.29 40.73
N PRO A 26 5.26 -4.51 40.64
CA PRO A 26 5.41 -5.25 39.40
C PRO A 26 4.09 -5.90 38.93
N ILE A 27 3.82 -5.82 37.63
CA ILE A 27 2.71 -6.53 36.98
C ILE A 27 3.18 -7.95 36.66
N LYS A 28 2.59 -8.96 37.31
CA LYS A 28 2.92 -10.38 37.13
C LYS A 28 1.97 -11.05 36.14
N ASP A 29 2.31 -12.28 35.76
CA ASP A 29 1.51 -13.14 34.89
C ASP A 29 1.12 -12.49 33.55
N VAL A 30 2.07 -11.73 32.99
CA VAL A 30 1.90 -11.03 31.71
C VAL A 30 1.91 -12.04 30.56
N GLU A 31 0.74 -12.34 30.02
CA GLU A 31 0.58 -13.13 28.81
C GLU A 31 0.69 -12.22 27.57
N LEU A 32 1.87 -12.24 26.94
CA LEU A 32 2.13 -11.49 25.71
C LEU A 32 1.59 -12.22 24.48
N CYS A 33 0.76 -11.53 23.71
CA CYS A 33 0.13 -12.07 22.51
C CYS A 33 0.50 -11.26 21.26
N VAL A 34 0.72 -11.95 20.14
CA VAL A 34 0.84 -11.36 18.81
C VAL A 34 -0.54 -11.45 18.16
N PRO A 35 -1.31 -10.35 18.12
CA PRO A 35 -2.68 -10.39 17.64
C PRO A 35 -2.76 -10.55 16.11
N PRO A 36 -3.86 -11.09 15.55
CA PRO A 36 -4.03 -11.36 14.12
C PRO A 36 -3.83 -10.15 13.19
N TYR A 37 -4.08 -8.94 13.69
CA TYR A 37 -3.95 -7.69 12.93
C TYR A 37 -2.49 -7.29 12.68
N GLN A 38 -1.52 -7.93 13.34
CA GLN A 38 -0.12 -7.60 13.16
C GLN A 38 0.46 -8.13 11.83
N ARG A 39 1.46 -7.42 11.33
CA ARG A 39 2.21 -7.84 10.14
C ARG A 39 3.09 -9.07 10.43
N PRO A 40 3.52 -9.82 9.40
CA PRO A 40 4.37 -10.98 9.64
C PRO A 40 5.75 -10.51 10.12
N TYR A 41 6.53 -11.44 10.64
CA TYR A 41 7.93 -11.22 10.99
C TYR A 41 8.77 -10.97 9.71
N LYS A 42 8.96 -9.69 9.37
CA LYS A 42 9.71 -9.21 8.18
C LYS A 42 11.20 -8.91 8.44
N TRP A 43 11.67 -8.97 9.69
CA TRP A 43 13.08 -8.70 9.98
C TRP A 43 13.95 -9.77 9.33
N THR A 44 14.97 -9.33 8.61
CA THR A 44 15.93 -10.22 7.94
C THR A 44 17.08 -10.56 8.89
N ALA A 45 17.91 -11.53 8.52
CA ALA A 45 19.11 -11.86 9.28
C ALA A 45 20.02 -10.65 9.50
N ARG A 46 20.09 -9.73 8.53
CA ARG A 46 20.82 -8.45 8.69
C ARG A 46 20.27 -7.62 9.86
N ASN A 47 18.95 -7.53 10.00
CA ASN A 47 18.33 -6.79 11.10
C ASN A 47 18.60 -7.47 12.46
N ALA A 48 18.49 -8.80 12.50
CA ALA A 48 18.74 -9.56 13.72
C ALA A 48 20.21 -9.49 14.17
N ILE A 49 21.15 -9.59 13.23
CA ILE A 49 22.58 -9.46 13.51
C ILE A 49 22.94 -8.03 13.91
N GLN A 50 22.37 -7.01 13.27
CA GLN A 50 22.58 -5.62 13.69
C GLN A 50 22.14 -5.41 15.15
N LEU A 51 20.96 -5.93 15.53
CA LEU A 51 20.50 -5.84 16.93
C LEU A 51 21.49 -6.52 17.88
N LEU A 52 22.02 -7.69 17.52
CA LEU A 52 23.01 -8.40 18.32
C LEU A 52 24.32 -7.60 18.45
N ASP A 53 24.83 -7.05 17.35
CA ASP A 53 26.05 -6.23 17.35
C ASP A 53 25.87 -4.97 18.22
N ASP A 54 24.72 -4.29 18.13
CA ASP A 54 24.41 -3.11 18.96
C ASP A 54 24.38 -3.45 20.47
N ILE A 55 23.89 -4.65 20.84
CA ILE A 55 23.89 -5.14 22.23
C ILE A 55 25.31 -5.47 22.69
N ILE A 56 26.11 -6.11 21.84
CA ILE A 56 27.51 -6.43 22.15
C ILE A 56 28.31 -5.14 22.38
N ASP A 57 28.12 -4.14 21.53
CA ASP A 57 28.76 -2.84 21.67
C ASP A 57 28.32 -2.12 22.96
N ALA A 58 27.04 -2.19 23.31
CA ALA A 58 26.53 -1.65 24.57
C ALA A 58 27.14 -2.35 25.80
N LYS A 59 27.23 -3.67 25.77
CA LYS A 59 27.89 -4.49 26.81
C LYS A 59 29.35 -4.10 26.98
N ASN A 60 30.10 -4.07 25.87
CA ASN A 60 31.53 -3.77 25.87
C ASN A 60 31.84 -2.32 26.28
N SER A 61 30.90 -1.41 26.04
CA SER A 61 30.95 -0.02 26.52
C SER A 61 30.55 0.13 28.00
N ASN A 62 30.33 -0.97 28.72
CA ASN A 62 29.87 -1.01 30.11
C ASN A 62 28.62 -0.14 30.38
N LYS A 63 27.66 -0.11 29.43
CA LYS A 63 26.39 0.57 29.68
C LYS A 63 25.59 -0.22 30.70
N GLU A 64 25.42 0.33 31.90
CA GLU A 64 24.66 -0.32 32.99
C GLU A 64 23.20 -0.61 32.62
N ARG A 65 22.59 0.24 31.78
CA ARG A 65 21.24 0.05 31.25
C ARG A 65 21.21 0.39 29.76
N TYR A 66 20.79 -0.56 28.95
CA TYR A 66 20.67 -0.39 27.50
C TYR A 66 19.21 -0.38 27.07
N ARG A 67 18.71 0.80 26.70
CA ARG A 67 17.32 0.96 26.24
C ARG A 67 17.19 0.46 24.80
N VAL A 68 16.55 -0.69 24.63
CA VAL A 68 16.34 -1.35 23.31
C VAL A 68 15.05 -0.90 22.61
N GLY A 69 14.36 0.07 23.22
CA GLY A 69 13.29 0.88 22.65
C GLY A 69 11.95 0.75 23.38
N THR A 70 10.84 0.97 22.67
CA THR A 70 9.48 0.95 23.24
C THR A 70 8.74 -0.34 22.86
N LEU A 71 7.88 -0.83 23.75
CA LEU A 71 6.86 -1.86 23.54
C LEU A 71 5.49 -1.25 23.86
N ILE A 72 4.53 -1.32 22.94
CA ILE A 72 3.16 -0.83 23.17
C ILE A 72 2.24 -2.04 23.28
N LEU A 73 1.49 -2.11 24.38
CA LEU A 73 0.60 -3.22 24.72
C LEU A 73 -0.82 -2.72 24.88
N HIS A 74 -1.76 -3.44 24.25
CA HIS A 74 -3.19 -3.28 24.49
C HIS A 74 -3.65 -4.38 25.46
N LYS A 75 -4.03 -3.99 26.67
CA LYS A 75 -4.50 -4.88 27.73
C LYS A 75 -5.98 -5.19 27.52
N THR A 76 -6.29 -6.46 27.39
CA THR A 76 -7.66 -6.97 27.26
C THR A 76 -7.95 -8.02 28.33
N LYS A 77 -9.24 -8.20 28.65
CA LYS A 77 -9.68 -9.33 29.48
C LYS A 77 -10.36 -10.33 28.56
N GLU A 78 -9.71 -11.46 28.34
CA GLU A 78 -10.27 -12.56 27.55
C GLU A 78 -10.34 -13.82 28.42
N LYS A 79 -11.51 -14.45 28.49
CA LYS A 79 -11.73 -15.70 29.25
C LYS A 79 -11.20 -15.67 30.70
N GLU A 80 -11.39 -14.55 31.40
CA GLU A 80 -10.97 -14.32 32.79
C GLU A 80 -9.44 -14.19 33.02
N GLN A 81 -8.61 -14.25 31.97
CA GLN A 81 -7.19 -13.91 32.03
C GLN A 81 -6.91 -12.55 31.36
N GLU A 82 -5.88 -11.86 31.85
CA GLU A 82 -5.42 -10.60 31.27
C GLU A 82 -4.42 -10.89 30.16
N GLN A 83 -4.79 -10.54 28.93
CA GLN A 83 -3.90 -10.65 27.77
C GLN A 83 -3.32 -9.30 27.39
N TYR A 84 -2.07 -9.31 26.95
CA TYR A 84 -1.30 -8.14 26.57
C TYR A 84 -0.93 -8.23 25.09
N ASN A 85 -1.82 -7.70 24.25
CA ASN A 85 -1.67 -7.71 22.80
C ASN A 85 -0.60 -6.71 22.35
N ILE A 86 0.41 -7.19 21.63
CA ILE A 86 1.49 -6.34 21.10
C ILE A 86 0.93 -5.48 19.96
N VAL A 87 0.98 -4.16 20.15
CA VAL A 87 0.62 -3.15 19.15
C VAL A 87 1.85 -2.60 18.44
N ASP A 88 2.95 -2.42 19.17
CA ASP A 88 4.28 -2.11 18.61
C ASP A 88 5.38 -2.87 19.33
N GLY A 89 6.48 -3.14 18.63
CA GLY A 89 7.66 -3.82 19.17
C GLY A 89 7.76 -5.30 18.82
N GLN A 90 6.75 -5.90 18.16
CA GLN A 90 6.71 -7.32 17.81
C GLN A 90 8.01 -7.85 17.19
N GLN A 91 8.54 -7.17 16.18
CA GLN A 91 9.75 -7.61 15.48
C GLN A 91 10.94 -7.75 16.43
N ARG A 92 11.08 -6.81 17.37
CA ARG A 92 12.14 -6.84 18.38
C ARG A 92 11.88 -7.95 19.39
N THR A 93 10.66 -8.05 19.91
CA THR A 93 10.27 -9.07 20.89
C THR A 93 10.51 -10.50 20.39
N ILE A 94 10.10 -10.79 19.14
CA ILE A 94 10.39 -12.08 18.49
C ILE A 94 11.90 -12.30 18.38
N THR A 95 12.66 -11.30 17.92
CA THR A 95 14.12 -11.43 17.74
C THR A 95 14.87 -11.65 19.06
N PHE A 96 14.49 -10.96 20.13
CA PHE A 96 15.04 -11.20 21.48
C PHE A 96 14.76 -12.61 21.96
N SER A 97 13.55 -13.11 21.73
CA SER A 97 13.19 -14.48 22.08
C SER A 97 14.03 -15.50 21.31
N LEU A 98 14.24 -15.30 20.00
CA LEU A 98 15.12 -16.15 19.18
C LEU A 98 16.58 -16.08 19.63
N LEU A 99 17.07 -14.89 20.00
CA LEU A 99 18.44 -14.69 20.49
C LEU A 99 18.66 -15.39 21.83
N LEU A 100 17.74 -15.25 22.79
CA LEU A 100 17.81 -15.97 24.06
C LEU A 100 17.78 -17.49 23.85
N THR A 101 16.95 -17.96 22.91
CA THR A 101 16.92 -19.38 22.53
C THR A 101 18.26 -19.84 21.94
N ALA A 102 18.88 -19.02 21.08
CA ALA A 102 20.20 -19.31 20.51
C ALA A 102 21.32 -19.30 21.58
N LEU A 103 21.14 -18.57 22.68
CA LEU A 103 22.03 -18.54 23.84
C LEU A 103 21.73 -19.64 24.89
N GLY A 104 20.83 -20.57 24.57
CA GLY A 104 20.54 -21.75 25.40
C GLY A 104 19.38 -21.59 26.40
N GLU A 105 18.62 -20.49 26.36
CA GLU A 105 17.36 -20.42 27.12
C GLU A 105 16.31 -21.29 26.44
N VAL A 106 15.67 -22.18 27.20
CA VAL A 106 14.66 -23.11 26.69
C VAL A 106 13.29 -22.74 27.25
N GLY A 107 12.23 -23.06 26.50
CA GLY A 107 10.85 -22.92 26.98
C GLY A 107 10.33 -21.48 27.06
N ILE A 108 10.82 -20.57 26.20
CA ILE A 108 10.25 -19.22 26.08
C ILE A 108 8.83 -19.32 25.54
N GLU A 109 7.84 -19.17 26.42
CA GLU A 109 6.43 -19.38 26.11
C GLU A 109 5.91 -18.45 25.02
N PHE A 110 6.43 -17.22 24.93
CA PHE A 110 6.11 -16.28 23.86
C PHE A 110 6.35 -16.87 22.46
N LEU A 111 7.30 -17.79 22.27
CA LEU A 111 7.54 -18.44 20.97
C LEU A 111 6.62 -19.64 20.71
N GLN A 112 5.89 -20.13 21.71
CA GLN A 112 4.98 -21.28 21.59
C GLN A 112 3.60 -20.88 21.08
N GLN A 113 3.28 -19.58 21.11
CA GLN A 113 2.01 -19.09 20.58
C GLN A 113 1.92 -19.32 19.07
N LYS A 114 0.69 -19.52 18.59
CA LYS A 114 0.44 -19.62 17.15
C LYS A 114 0.60 -18.24 16.52
N LEU A 115 1.58 -18.11 15.66
CA LEU A 115 1.63 -17.02 14.69
C LEU A 115 0.82 -17.45 13.46
N TYR A 116 0.15 -16.50 12.81
CA TYR A 116 -0.53 -16.81 11.57
C TYR A 116 0.45 -17.36 10.52
N ASP A 117 -0.01 -18.34 9.74
CA ASP A 117 0.83 -19.00 8.75
C ASP A 117 1.12 -18.07 7.57
N ASN A 118 2.41 -17.83 7.36
CA ASN A 118 2.90 -16.92 6.34
C ASN A 118 4.33 -17.28 5.94
N GLU A 119 4.63 -17.25 4.64
CA GLU A 119 5.95 -17.59 4.10
C GLU A 119 7.08 -16.78 4.76
N TYR A 120 6.83 -15.50 5.09
CA TYR A 120 7.80 -14.67 5.77
C TYR A 120 8.05 -15.13 7.21
N ASN A 121 7.02 -15.53 7.96
CA ASN A 121 7.19 -16.06 9.32
C ASN A 121 8.05 -17.33 9.26
N ASN A 122 7.65 -18.28 8.42
CA ASN A 122 8.30 -19.58 8.29
C ASN A 122 9.77 -19.44 7.87
N HIS A 123 10.05 -18.59 6.89
CA HIS A 123 11.42 -18.37 6.42
C HIS A 123 12.26 -17.52 7.40
N ASN A 124 11.77 -16.34 7.80
CA ASN A 124 12.60 -15.38 8.54
C ASN A 124 12.83 -15.81 9.99
N ILE A 125 11.87 -16.45 10.65
CA ILE A 125 12.06 -16.94 12.03
C ILE A 125 13.19 -17.98 12.03
N ALA A 126 13.10 -18.99 11.16
CA ALA A 126 14.11 -20.03 11.04
C ALA A 126 15.47 -19.47 10.60
N ASN A 127 15.50 -18.61 9.58
CA ASN A 127 16.74 -18.02 9.08
C ASN A 127 17.43 -17.13 10.13
N ASN A 128 16.66 -16.31 10.85
CA ASN A 128 17.23 -15.42 11.86
C ASN A 128 17.70 -16.21 13.09
N TYR A 129 16.95 -17.21 13.55
CA TYR A 129 17.44 -18.12 14.59
C TYR A 129 18.77 -18.76 14.18
N ASN A 130 18.85 -19.33 12.98
CA ASN A 130 20.08 -19.95 12.49
C ASN A 130 21.24 -18.94 12.35
N ALA A 131 20.97 -17.71 11.91
CA ALA A 131 21.98 -16.66 11.82
C ALA A 131 22.53 -16.27 13.20
N LEU A 132 21.63 -16.07 14.18
CA LEU A 132 21.99 -15.78 15.57
C LEU A 132 22.77 -16.96 16.17
N TYR A 133 22.26 -18.18 16.03
CA TYR A 133 22.90 -19.40 16.51
C TYR A 133 24.31 -19.59 15.94
N ARG A 134 24.54 -19.32 14.65
CA ARG A 134 25.91 -19.37 14.08
C ARG A 134 26.85 -18.31 14.66
N ARG A 135 26.30 -17.21 15.17
CA ARG A 135 27.06 -16.07 15.72
C ARG A 135 27.39 -16.26 17.20
N VAL A 136 26.47 -16.82 17.98
CA VAL A 136 26.62 -17.04 19.43
C VAL A 136 26.89 -18.49 19.82
N GLY A 137 26.72 -19.44 18.90
CA GLY A 137 26.89 -20.87 19.14
C GLY A 137 28.35 -21.31 19.10
N ILE A 138 28.65 -22.34 19.89
CA ILE A 138 29.98 -22.92 20.08
C ILE A 138 30.44 -23.59 18.77
N LYS A 139 31.68 -23.32 18.33
CA LYS A 139 32.26 -23.88 17.09
C LYS A 139 33.23 -25.04 17.30
N SER A 140 33.63 -25.34 18.53
CA SER A 140 34.54 -26.45 18.84
C SER A 140 34.34 -26.84 20.29
N GLU A 141 34.03 -28.11 20.54
CA GLU A 141 34.19 -28.70 21.86
C GLU A 141 35.69 -29.06 22.01
N GLU A 142 36.28 -28.79 23.18
CA GLU A 142 37.66 -29.16 23.56
C GLU A 142 38.83 -28.22 23.15
N SER A 143 38.77 -26.94 23.55
CA SER A 143 39.97 -26.09 23.73
C SER A 143 39.74 -24.99 24.78
N ASP A 144 40.81 -24.41 25.34
CA ASP A 144 40.71 -23.27 26.29
C ASP A 144 39.90 -22.09 25.71
N SER A 145 39.96 -21.88 24.38
CA SER A 145 39.18 -20.86 23.70
C SER A 145 37.67 -21.15 23.69
N ALA A 146 37.26 -22.43 23.76
CA ALA A 146 35.86 -22.81 23.85
C ALA A 146 35.26 -22.45 25.22
N ILE A 147 36.04 -22.66 26.29
CA ILE A 147 35.64 -22.31 27.66
C ILE A 147 35.51 -20.79 27.82
N GLU A 148 36.45 -20.02 27.29
CA GLU A 148 36.39 -18.55 27.29
C GLU A 148 35.19 -18.04 26.49
N HIS A 149 34.94 -18.60 25.30
CA HIS A 149 33.78 -18.25 24.51
C HIS A 149 32.46 -18.52 25.24
N GLN A 150 32.34 -19.68 25.90
CA GLN A 150 31.16 -20.01 26.70
C GLN A 150 30.93 -18.97 27.81
N ARG A 151 31.98 -18.56 28.52
CA ARG A 151 31.90 -17.52 29.55
C ARG A 151 31.44 -16.19 28.97
N GLU A 152 31.93 -15.82 27.78
CA GLU A 152 31.51 -14.58 27.11
C GLU A 152 30.05 -14.62 26.65
N MET A 153 29.56 -15.76 26.18
CA MET A 153 28.15 -15.95 25.81
C MET A 153 27.23 -15.95 27.03
N GLU A 154 27.66 -16.54 28.15
CA GLU A 154 26.93 -16.42 29.43
C GLU A 154 26.85 -14.97 29.91
N ARG A 155 27.95 -14.21 29.83
CA ARG A 155 27.95 -12.77 30.15
C ARG A 155 27.04 -11.97 29.22
N LEU A 156 27.02 -12.29 27.93
CA LEU A 156 26.12 -11.65 26.97
C LEU A 156 24.65 -11.98 27.28
N LYS A 157 24.36 -13.24 27.61
CA LYS A 157 23.02 -13.70 28.00
C LYS A 157 22.54 -13.00 29.26
N ASP A 158 23.40 -12.87 30.28
CA ASP A 158 23.10 -12.11 31.49
C ASP A 158 22.84 -10.63 31.19
N TYR A 159 23.67 -10.02 30.35
CA TYR A 159 23.51 -8.64 29.89
C TYR A 159 22.15 -8.41 29.21
N ILE A 160 21.76 -9.33 28.33
CA ILE A 160 20.45 -9.28 27.66
C ILE A 160 19.32 -9.41 28.68
N LYS A 161 19.43 -10.37 29.61
CA LYS A 161 18.40 -10.63 30.61
C LYS A 161 18.16 -9.45 31.55
N ASN A 162 19.22 -8.81 32.04
CA ASN A 162 19.11 -7.92 33.19
C ASN A 162 19.40 -6.44 32.88
N GLN A 163 20.09 -6.11 31.78
CA GLN A 163 20.50 -4.74 31.46
C GLN A 163 19.85 -4.20 30.18
N CYS A 164 19.33 -5.06 29.30
CA CYS A 164 18.51 -4.62 28.17
C CYS A 164 17.08 -4.33 28.63
N GLU A 165 16.65 -3.08 28.46
CA GLU A 165 15.37 -2.57 28.96
C GLU A 165 14.46 -2.07 27.85
N LEU A 166 13.15 -2.28 27.99
CA LEU A 166 12.09 -1.71 27.16
C LEU A 166 11.30 -0.67 27.95
N ILE A 167 10.94 0.44 27.32
CA ILE A 167 9.83 1.29 27.80
C ILE A 167 8.55 0.57 27.39
N VAL A 168 7.68 0.27 28.35
CA VAL A 168 6.41 -0.40 28.09
C VAL A 168 5.28 0.60 28.29
N VAL A 169 4.45 0.77 27.27
CA VAL A 169 3.22 1.57 27.33
C VAL A 169 2.05 0.59 27.29
N ILE A 170 1.24 0.56 28.33
CA ILE A 170 0.08 -0.34 28.45
C ILE A 170 -1.16 0.52 28.49
N THR A 171 -2.14 0.22 27.64
CA THR A 171 -3.46 0.85 27.71
C THR A 171 -4.57 -0.18 27.56
N THR A 172 -5.72 0.07 28.16
CA THR A 172 -6.94 -0.72 27.93
C THR A 172 -7.72 -0.28 26.69
N ASP A 173 -7.39 0.89 26.13
CA ASP A 173 -7.99 1.42 24.89
C ASP A 173 -7.07 1.15 23.70
N VAL A 174 -7.55 0.29 22.79
CA VAL A 174 -6.85 -0.05 21.55
C VAL A 174 -6.57 1.20 20.71
N SER A 175 -7.48 2.17 20.68
CA SER A 175 -7.35 3.40 19.92
C SER A 175 -6.20 4.25 20.42
N GLU A 176 -6.07 4.37 21.75
CA GLU A 176 -4.96 5.06 22.42
C GLU A 176 -3.62 4.36 22.12
N ALA A 177 -3.58 3.03 22.19
CA ALA A 177 -2.37 2.24 21.88
C ALA A 177 -1.87 2.51 20.45
N PHE A 178 -2.78 2.53 19.48
CA PHE A 178 -2.42 2.84 18.10
C PHE A 178 -2.08 4.32 17.88
N GLN A 179 -2.65 5.26 18.63
CA GLN A 179 -2.18 6.66 18.59
C GLN A 179 -0.73 6.78 19.06
N PHE A 180 -0.35 6.05 20.11
CA PHE A 180 1.05 5.96 20.53
C PHE A 180 1.93 5.38 19.43
N PHE A 181 1.49 4.29 18.77
CA PHE A 181 2.19 3.70 17.63
C PHE A 181 2.39 4.71 16.49
N ASP A 182 1.32 5.40 16.07
CA ASP A 182 1.38 6.40 15.01
C ASP A 182 2.40 7.51 15.38
N SER A 183 2.39 7.99 16.64
CA SER A 183 3.30 9.03 17.12
C SER A 183 4.77 8.60 17.26
N GLN A 184 5.04 7.32 17.52
CA GLN A 184 6.40 6.78 17.60
C GLN A 184 7.01 6.61 16.21
N ASN A 185 6.23 6.11 15.26
CA ASN A 185 6.71 5.90 13.89
C ASN A 185 7.01 7.22 13.16
N ALA A 186 6.29 8.30 13.50
CA ALA A 186 6.57 9.65 12.98
C ALA A 186 8.00 10.17 13.29
N ARG A 187 8.69 9.61 14.31
CA ARG A 187 10.05 9.98 14.70
C ARG A 187 11.14 9.00 14.22
N GLY A 188 10.75 7.83 13.71
CA GLY A 188 11.64 6.74 13.30
C GLY A 188 11.73 6.56 11.78
N LYS A 189 12.05 5.33 11.33
CA LYS A 189 11.89 4.96 9.91
C LYS A 189 10.40 4.95 9.59
N ALA A 190 9.93 5.98 8.88
CA ALA A 190 8.52 6.14 8.51
C ALA A 190 7.96 4.86 7.88
N LEU A 191 6.83 4.41 8.41
CA LEU A 191 6.04 3.37 7.76
C LEU A 191 5.43 3.91 6.48
N TYR A 192 5.08 3.02 5.56
CA TYR A 192 4.35 3.48 4.39
C TYR A 192 2.94 3.94 4.80
N PRO A 193 2.39 4.98 4.16
CA PRO A 193 1.02 5.43 4.36
C PRO A 193 -0.04 4.32 4.44
N HIS A 194 0.07 3.30 3.59
CA HIS A 194 -0.88 2.19 3.55
C HIS A 194 -0.78 1.27 4.78
N ASP A 195 0.39 1.17 5.43
CA ASP A 195 0.55 0.38 6.67
C ASP A 195 -0.19 1.05 7.84
N LEU A 196 -0.11 2.38 7.93
CA LEU A 196 -0.85 3.18 8.93
C LEU A 196 -2.36 3.07 8.70
N LEU A 197 -2.80 3.10 7.43
CA LEU A 197 -4.20 2.92 7.07
C LEU A 197 -4.69 1.51 7.40
N LYS A 198 -3.90 0.46 7.11
CA LYS A 198 -4.23 -0.91 7.51
C LYS A 198 -4.47 -1.00 9.01
N ALA A 199 -3.55 -0.49 9.83
CA ALA A 199 -3.70 -0.48 11.29
C ALA A 199 -4.95 0.31 11.72
N TYR A 200 -5.21 1.47 11.11
CA TYR A 200 -6.42 2.25 11.35
C TYR A 200 -7.71 1.45 11.08
N HIS A 201 -7.82 0.81 9.92
CA HIS A 201 -9.03 0.08 9.57
C HIS A 201 -9.17 -1.25 10.33
N LEU A 202 -8.08 -1.87 10.80
CA LEU A 202 -8.16 -3.02 11.71
C LEU A 202 -8.78 -2.64 13.05
N ARG A 203 -8.55 -1.42 13.57
CA ARG A 203 -9.24 -0.91 14.77
C ARG A 203 -10.76 -0.84 14.60
N GLU A 204 -11.22 -0.42 13.43
CA GLU A 204 -12.65 -0.25 13.13
C GLU A 204 -13.38 -1.60 12.91
N MET A 205 -12.67 -2.72 13.07
CA MET A 205 -13.17 -4.09 12.90
C MET A 205 -13.21 -4.90 14.20
N SER A 206 -13.25 -4.25 15.38
CA SER A 206 -13.21 -4.92 16.70
C SER A 206 -14.23 -6.04 16.90
N ASP A 207 -15.39 -5.96 16.24
CA ASP A 207 -16.49 -6.94 16.40
C ASP A 207 -16.44 -8.06 15.35
N ILE A 208 -15.42 -8.08 14.49
CA ILE A 208 -15.23 -9.10 13.46
C ILE A 208 -14.49 -10.29 14.08
N SER A 209 -14.87 -11.51 13.71
CA SER A 209 -14.20 -12.72 14.21
C SER A 209 -12.70 -12.73 13.85
N GLU A 210 -11.89 -13.37 14.69
CA GLU A 210 -10.45 -13.50 14.45
C GLU A 210 -10.14 -14.17 13.11
N ASN A 211 -10.82 -15.28 12.80
CA ASN A 211 -10.67 -15.99 11.52
C ASN A 211 -10.93 -15.10 10.29
N GLU A 212 -11.92 -14.21 10.38
CA GLU A 212 -12.23 -13.29 9.29
C GLU A 212 -11.20 -12.16 9.20
N THR A 213 -10.73 -11.66 10.35
CA THR A 213 -9.64 -10.67 10.41
C THR A 213 -8.35 -11.23 9.83
N GLU A 214 -7.99 -12.48 10.16
CA GLU A 214 -6.84 -13.18 9.58
C GLU A 214 -6.95 -13.29 8.06
N LYS A 215 -8.13 -13.64 7.53
CA LYS A 215 -8.36 -13.71 6.09
C LYS A 215 -8.14 -12.36 5.41
N ILE A 216 -8.65 -11.28 5.99
CA ILE A 216 -8.48 -9.91 5.47
C ILE A 216 -6.99 -9.52 5.48
N VAL A 217 -6.27 -9.81 6.57
CA VAL A 217 -4.84 -9.54 6.70
C VAL A 217 -4.03 -10.33 5.67
N LYS A 218 -4.36 -11.62 5.49
CA LYS A 218 -3.71 -12.49 4.51
C LYS A 218 -3.90 -11.98 3.09
N ASP A 219 -5.12 -11.59 2.71
CA ASP A 219 -5.42 -11.02 1.40
C ASP A 219 -4.68 -9.70 1.16
N TRP A 220 -4.58 -8.84 2.18
CA TRP A 220 -3.82 -7.59 2.08
C TRP A 220 -2.32 -7.84 1.83
N GLU A 221 -1.73 -8.81 2.53
CA GLU A 221 -0.30 -9.13 2.43
C GLU A 221 0.08 -9.86 1.13
N GLN A 222 -0.89 -10.31 0.32
CA GLN A 222 -0.62 -10.84 -1.02
C GLN A 222 -0.14 -9.75 -1.98
N VAL A 223 -0.52 -8.49 -1.75
CA VAL A 223 -0.06 -7.36 -2.56
C VAL A 223 1.29 -6.88 -2.01
N SER A 224 2.26 -6.68 -2.90
CA SER A 224 3.59 -6.20 -2.49
C SER A 224 3.52 -4.80 -1.88
N GLN A 225 4.39 -4.54 -0.90
CA GLN A 225 4.55 -3.23 -0.23
C GLN A 225 4.77 -2.09 -1.24
N SER A 226 5.61 -2.31 -2.26
CA SER A 226 5.83 -1.33 -3.32
C SER A 226 4.61 -1.16 -4.22
N GLY A 227 3.87 -2.24 -4.50
CA GLY A 227 2.62 -2.19 -5.26
C GLY A 227 1.52 -1.40 -4.54
N LEU A 228 1.37 -1.58 -3.23
CA LEU A 228 0.43 -0.79 -2.42
C LEU A 228 0.87 0.67 -2.32
N ALA A 229 2.16 0.94 -2.10
CA ALA A 229 2.67 2.31 -2.03
C ALA A 229 2.44 3.07 -3.35
N ASP A 230 2.71 2.41 -4.49
CA ASP A 230 2.43 2.95 -5.81
C ASP A 230 0.92 3.17 -6.01
N PHE A 231 0.09 2.17 -5.69
CA PHE A 231 -1.35 2.28 -5.85
C PHE A 231 -1.98 3.42 -5.03
N PHE A 232 -1.67 3.50 -3.73
CA PHE A 232 -2.20 4.55 -2.87
C PHE A 232 -1.66 5.94 -3.24
N GLY A 233 -0.34 6.05 -3.45
CA GLY A 233 0.32 7.34 -3.66
C GLY A 233 0.13 7.89 -5.07
N ASN A 234 0.28 7.05 -6.10
CA ASN A 234 0.29 7.47 -7.50
C ASN A 234 -1.08 7.40 -8.17
N TYR A 235 -2.03 6.61 -7.66
CA TYR A 235 -3.37 6.52 -8.25
C TYR A 235 -4.42 7.08 -7.31
N LEU A 236 -4.71 6.41 -6.19
CA LEU A 236 -5.85 6.79 -5.34
C LEU A 236 -5.74 8.21 -4.78
N TYR A 237 -4.59 8.58 -4.23
CA TYR A 237 -4.37 9.93 -3.69
C TYR A 237 -4.49 11.00 -4.77
N ARG A 238 -3.90 10.77 -5.94
CA ARG A 238 -3.95 11.71 -7.06
C ARG A 238 -5.37 11.89 -7.58
N ILE A 239 -6.16 10.81 -7.68
CA ILE A 239 -7.58 10.90 -8.07
C ILE A 239 -8.34 11.79 -7.09
N LYS A 240 -8.22 11.55 -5.78
CA LYS A 240 -8.94 12.34 -4.76
C LYS A 240 -8.60 13.83 -4.82
N GLU A 241 -7.32 14.17 -4.97
CA GLU A 241 -6.89 15.57 -5.12
C GLU A 241 -7.35 16.18 -6.45
N TRP A 242 -7.14 15.48 -7.57
CA TRP A 242 -7.42 16.02 -8.90
C TRP A 242 -8.91 16.19 -9.17
N VAL A 243 -9.77 15.28 -8.70
CA VAL A 243 -11.24 15.44 -8.77
C VAL A 243 -11.68 16.68 -7.99
N SER A 244 -11.08 16.90 -6.81
CA SER A 244 -11.33 18.08 -5.99
C SER A 244 -10.82 19.38 -6.64
N GLY A 245 -9.94 19.28 -7.63
CA GLY A 245 -9.31 20.42 -8.31
C GLY A 245 -8.05 20.92 -7.63
N ASN A 246 -7.40 20.08 -6.82
CA ASN A 246 -6.18 20.38 -6.09
C ASN A 246 -4.95 19.80 -6.79
N LYS A 247 -3.78 20.34 -6.42
CA LYS A 247 -2.48 19.77 -6.77
C LYS A 247 -2.19 18.54 -5.90
N ALA A 248 -1.72 17.46 -6.53
CA ALA A 248 -1.34 16.22 -5.86
C ALA A 248 0.19 16.14 -5.72
N ASN A 249 0.69 16.38 -4.51
CA ASN A 249 2.10 16.22 -4.18
C ASN A 249 2.45 14.75 -3.88
N VAL A 250 2.79 14.43 -2.64
CA VAL A 250 3.15 13.08 -2.18
C VAL A 250 2.20 12.70 -1.03
N LEU A 251 1.70 11.47 -1.06
CA LEU A 251 0.96 10.88 0.05
C LEU A 251 1.89 10.62 1.23
N ASN A 252 1.55 11.13 2.40
CA ASN A 252 2.32 11.04 3.63
C ASN A 252 1.41 11.10 4.86
N GLU A 253 1.98 10.97 6.05
CA GLU A 253 1.23 10.90 7.32
C GLU A 253 0.31 12.11 7.59
N GLN A 254 0.57 13.28 7.00
CA GLN A 254 -0.23 14.49 7.20
C GLN A 254 -1.53 14.46 6.38
N ASN A 255 -1.53 13.82 5.21
CA ASN A 255 -2.67 13.80 4.29
C ASN A 255 -3.37 12.42 4.17
N ILE A 256 -2.86 11.36 4.80
CA ILE A 256 -3.52 10.02 4.80
C ILE A 256 -4.92 10.01 5.42
N HIS A 257 -5.28 11.02 6.22
CA HIS A 257 -6.58 11.10 6.89
C HIS A 257 -7.76 11.03 5.91
N MET A 258 -7.58 11.40 4.64
CA MET A 258 -8.62 11.28 3.59
C MET A 258 -9.03 9.83 3.29
N PHE A 259 -8.21 8.85 3.66
CA PHE A 259 -8.51 7.43 3.49
C PHE A 259 -9.11 6.79 4.75
N LYS A 260 -9.12 7.49 5.90
CA LYS A 260 -9.73 6.98 7.15
C LYS A 260 -11.25 6.87 7.04
N GLY A 261 -11.89 7.77 6.29
CA GLY A 261 -13.29 7.62 5.92
C GLY A 261 -14.30 7.79 7.07
N ILE A 262 -15.50 7.25 6.86
CA ILE A 262 -16.64 7.31 7.79
C ILE A 262 -16.54 6.14 8.78
N THR A 263 -16.37 6.46 10.06
CA THR A 263 -16.28 5.47 11.15
C THR A 263 -17.61 4.76 11.40
N ARG A 264 -17.56 3.61 12.08
CA ARG A 264 -18.78 2.89 12.46
C ARG A 264 -19.73 3.72 13.33
N SER A 265 -19.18 4.52 14.23
CA SER A 265 -19.94 5.34 15.19
C SER A 265 -20.58 6.60 14.58
N ALA A 266 -20.17 7.02 13.38
CA ALA A 266 -20.73 8.21 12.74
C ALA A 266 -22.23 8.05 12.41
N ARG A 267 -23.09 8.93 12.93
CA ARG A 267 -24.56 8.88 12.77
C ARG A 267 -25.15 10.08 12.01
N THR A 268 -24.32 10.92 11.42
CA THR A 268 -24.80 12.09 10.65
C THR A 268 -25.57 11.64 9.41
N PRO A 269 -26.50 12.45 8.88
CA PRO A 269 -27.20 12.13 7.63
C PRO A 269 -26.24 11.84 6.47
N TYR A 270 -25.14 12.59 6.40
CA TYR A 270 -24.05 12.35 5.45
C TYR A 270 -23.44 10.94 5.60
N ALA A 271 -23.11 10.54 6.83
CA ALA A 271 -22.56 9.22 7.10
C ALA A 271 -23.57 8.11 6.79
N GLN A 272 -24.84 8.31 7.15
CA GLN A 272 -25.92 7.36 6.92
C GLN A 272 -26.17 7.13 5.42
N PHE A 273 -26.05 8.15 4.58
CA PHE A 273 -26.20 8.03 3.12
C PHE A 273 -25.23 7.00 2.53
N TYR A 274 -23.92 7.22 2.74
CA TYR A 274 -22.89 6.33 2.20
C TYR A 274 -22.91 4.95 2.86
N LYS A 275 -23.16 4.88 4.17
CA LYS A 275 -23.32 3.59 4.87
C LYS A 275 -24.48 2.78 4.31
N SER A 276 -25.62 3.43 4.07
CA SER A 276 -26.80 2.74 3.54
C SER A 276 -26.57 2.24 2.12
N ALA A 277 -25.93 3.04 1.27
CA ALA A 277 -25.55 2.65 -0.09
C ALA A 277 -24.66 1.40 -0.08
N TYR A 278 -23.60 1.41 0.74
CA TYR A 278 -22.72 0.25 0.90
C TYR A 278 -23.45 -0.97 1.47
N CYS A 279 -24.23 -0.79 2.54
CA CYS A 279 -24.98 -1.89 3.16
C CYS A 279 -25.97 -2.53 2.18
N TYR A 280 -26.64 -1.71 1.36
CA TYR A 280 -27.52 -2.22 0.31
C TYR A 280 -26.74 -3.04 -0.73
N ALA A 281 -25.63 -2.51 -1.24
CA ALA A 281 -24.79 -3.21 -2.20
C ALA A 281 -24.25 -4.54 -1.62
N ASP A 282 -23.74 -4.52 -0.38
CA ASP A 282 -23.21 -5.71 0.31
C ASP A 282 -24.30 -6.76 0.55
N MET A 283 -25.50 -6.32 0.95
CA MET A 283 -26.67 -7.19 1.12
C MET A 283 -27.08 -7.85 -0.18
N VAL A 284 -27.22 -7.09 -1.28
CA VAL A 284 -27.59 -7.62 -2.59
C VAL A 284 -26.53 -8.61 -3.07
N ASN A 285 -25.25 -8.21 -3.07
CA ASN A 285 -24.15 -9.01 -3.60
C ASN A 285 -23.88 -10.29 -2.78
N SER A 286 -24.21 -10.29 -1.49
CA SER A 286 -24.04 -11.46 -0.62
C SER A 286 -25.28 -12.37 -0.57
N SER A 287 -26.38 -11.96 -1.21
CA SER A 287 -27.62 -12.73 -1.23
C SER A 287 -27.69 -13.69 -2.41
N ALA A 288 -28.73 -14.53 -2.45
CA ALA A 288 -29.06 -15.34 -3.63
C ALA A 288 -29.61 -14.50 -4.80
N MET A 289 -29.87 -13.20 -4.61
CA MET A 289 -30.57 -12.38 -5.60
C MET A 289 -29.82 -12.32 -6.94
N PRO A 290 -28.53 -11.93 -7.04
CA PRO A 290 -27.80 -11.93 -8.31
C PRO A 290 -27.86 -13.28 -9.05
N PHE A 291 -27.74 -14.38 -8.30
CA PHE A 291 -27.77 -15.73 -8.84
C PHE A 291 -29.15 -16.13 -9.37
N VAL A 292 -30.21 -15.88 -8.60
CA VAL A 292 -31.57 -16.32 -8.94
C VAL A 292 -32.20 -15.44 -10.03
N SER A 293 -31.99 -14.13 -9.99
CA SER A 293 -32.58 -13.21 -10.97
C SER A 293 -31.69 -12.96 -12.19
N GLY A 294 -30.43 -13.41 -12.16
CA GLY A 294 -29.42 -13.02 -13.15
C GLY A 294 -29.05 -11.54 -13.08
N SER A 295 -29.45 -10.83 -12.02
CA SER A 295 -29.09 -9.43 -11.83
C SER A 295 -27.59 -9.29 -11.58
N ARG A 296 -27.01 -8.20 -12.08
CA ARG A 296 -25.59 -7.89 -11.86
C ARG A 296 -25.35 -7.49 -10.42
N ASN A 297 -24.10 -7.67 -9.97
CA ASN A 297 -23.65 -7.12 -8.71
C ASN A 297 -23.78 -5.58 -8.73
N VAL A 298 -24.07 -5.02 -7.56
CA VAL A 298 -24.15 -3.59 -7.34
C VAL A 298 -22.77 -3.11 -6.90
N ASN A 299 -22.25 -2.05 -7.53
CA ASN A 299 -20.98 -1.46 -7.09
C ASN A 299 -21.15 -0.86 -5.69
N ALA A 300 -20.27 -1.27 -4.76
CA ALA A 300 -20.28 -0.84 -3.36
C ALA A 300 -19.45 0.43 -3.13
N PHE A 301 -18.73 0.92 -4.14
CA PHE A 301 -17.70 1.94 -4.01
C PHE A 301 -17.76 2.98 -5.14
N GLN A 302 -17.26 4.18 -4.85
CA GLN A 302 -16.92 5.19 -5.84
C GLN A 302 -15.65 5.92 -5.40
N LEU A 303 -14.69 6.16 -6.30
CA LEU A 303 -13.35 6.66 -5.97
C LEU A 303 -13.36 8.08 -5.36
N ASP A 304 -14.30 8.91 -5.77
CA ASP A 304 -14.48 10.29 -5.32
C ASP A 304 -15.34 10.43 -4.06
N THR A 305 -15.87 9.32 -3.53
CA THR A 305 -16.68 9.29 -2.31
C THR A 305 -15.87 8.94 -1.05
N PRO A 306 -16.40 9.22 0.15
CA PRO A 306 -15.78 8.76 1.40
C PRO A 306 -15.80 7.24 1.51
N ILE A 307 -14.70 6.69 2.00
CA ILE A 307 -14.60 5.26 2.31
C ILE A 307 -15.32 4.99 3.62
N ILE A 308 -15.90 3.80 3.80
CA ILE A 308 -16.38 3.35 5.11
C ILE A 308 -15.22 2.65 5.83
N ALA A 309 -14.94 3.08 7.06
CA ALA A 309 -13.83 2.55 7.81
C ALA A 309 -14.06 1.09 8.22
N GLY A 310 -12.99 0.29 8.24
CA GLY A 310 -13.04 -1.11 8.66
C GLY A 310 -12.93 -2.05 7.46
N LYS A 311 -13.67 -3.15 7.48
CA LYS A 311 -13.71 -4.15 6.41
C LYS A 311 -13.97 -3.56 5.01
N PRO A 312 -14.85 -2.54 4.84
CA PRO A 312 -15.09 -1.95 3.53
C PRO A 312 -13.84 -1.31 2.90
N PHE A 313 -12.93 -0.75 3.69
CA PHE A 313 -11.66 -0.21 3.20
C PHE A 313 -10.80 -1.29 2.51
N PHE A 314 -10.65 -2.46 3.15
CA PHE A 314 -9.87 -3.56 2.56
C PHE A 314 -10.49 -4.07 1.25
N LYS A 315 -11.84 -4.16 1.21
CA LYS A 315 -12.57 -4.50 -0.01
C LYS A 315 -12.39 -3.44 -1.10
N TYR A 316 -12.51 -2.16 -0.75
CA TYR A 316 -12.28 -1.02 -1.64
C TYR A 316 -10.86 -1.08 -2.24
N THR A 317 -9.84 -1.26 -1.42
CA THR A 317 -8.45 -1.33 -1.88
C THR A 317 -8.26 -2.49 -2.85
N LYS A 318 -8.73 -3.69 -2.50
CA LYS A 318 -8.61 -4.88 -3.37
C LYS A 318 -9.35 -4.69 -4.69
N HIS A 319 -10.58 -4.16 -4.65
CA HIS A 319 -11.42 -3.92 -5.82
C HIS A 319 -10.71 -3.01 -6.83
N TYR A 320 -10.30 -1.79 -6.42
CA TYR A 320 -9.67 -0.86 -7.35
C TYR A 320 -8.23 -1.23 -7.72
N TYR A 321 -7.50 -1.94 -6.85
CA TYR A 321 -6.20 -2.49 -7.21
C TYR A 321 -6.34 -3.50 -8.36
N ASN A 322 -7.34 -4.38 -8.29
CA ASN A 322 -7.60 -5.36 -9.34
C ASN A 322 -8.04 -4.70 -10.65
N ILE A 323 -8.93 -3.69 -10.60
CA ILE A 323 -9.34 -2.94 -11.79
C ILE A 323 -8.13 -2.25 -12.42
N LEU A 324 -7.27 -1.60 -11.62
CA LEU A 324 -6.06 -0.98 -12.15
C LEU A 324 -5.13 -2.01 -12.80
N LYS A 325 -5.00 -3.21 -12.21
CA LYS A 325 -4.19 -4.28 -12.79
C LYS A 325 -4.77 -4.83 -14.09
N ASP A 326 -6.10 -4.91 -14.21
CA ASP A 326 -6.79 -5.24 -15.46
C ASP A 326 -6.49 -4.18 -16.54
N ILE A 327 -6.68 -2.89 -16.23
CA ILE A 327 -6.38 -1.76 -17.14
C ILE A 327 -4.92 -1.78 -17.61
N GLN A 328 -3.98 -2.16 -16.73
CA GLN A 328 -2.56 -2.24 -17.03
C GLN A 328 -2.17 -3.52 -17.80
N ASN A 329 -3.02 -4.54 -17.83
CA ASN A 329 -2.76 -5.81 -18.48
C ASN A 329 -3.37 -5.84 -19.88
N ASN A 330 -2.57 -5.55 -20.91
CA ASN A 330 -3.02 -5.55 -22.29
C ASN A 330 -2.96 -6.93 -22.98
N ASN A 331 -3.21 -8.00 -22.22
CA ASN A 331 -3.26 -9.35 -22.76
C ASN A 331 -4.51 -9.49 -23.67
N LYS A 332 -4.39 -10.26 -24.75
CA LYS A 332 -5.49 -10.48 -25.68
C LYS A 332 -6.62 -11.33 -25.06
N TYR A 333 -6.30 -12.18 -24.09
CA TYR A 333 -7.22 -13.22 -23.58
C TYR A 333 -7.55 -13.05 -22.09
N GLU A 334 -6.98 -12.08 -21.41
CA GLU A 334 -7.16 -11.85 -19.98
C GLU A 334 -7.54 -10.39 -19.73
N GLY A 335 -8.45 -10.13 -18.79
CA GLY A 335 -8.94 -8.79 -18.48
C GLY A 335 -10.24 -8.45 -19.20
N PHE A 336 -10.83 -7.31 -18.84
CA PHE A 336 -12.13 -6.86 -19.36
C PHE A 336 -12.07 -5.54 -20.10
N TYR A 337 -11.11 -4.68 -19.75
CA TYR A 337 -11.13 -3.30 -20.20
C TYR A 337 -10.17 -3.06 -21.37
N ILE A 338 -8.88 -3.28 -21.16
CA ILE A 338 -7.86 -3.02 -22.18
C ILE A 338 -7.28 -4.34 -22.66
N ASN A 339 -7.83 -4.87 -23.75
CA ASN A 339 -7.43 -6.16 -24.32
C ASN A 339 -6.99 -5.98 -25.78
N ASP A 340 -5.80 -6.49 -26.13
CA ASP A 340 -5.24 -6.41 -27.49
C ASP A 340 -5.17 -4.97 -28.07
N ASN A 341 -5.22 -3.94 -27.21
CA ASN A 341 -5.36 -2.55 -27.61
C ASN A 341 -4.05 -2.03 -28.21
N ILE A 342 -4.12 -1.53 -29.45
CA ILE A 342 -2.92 -1.18 -30.21
C ILE A 342 -2.19 0.07 -29.70
N ILE A 343 -2.92 1.01 -29.10
CA ILE A 343 -2.34 2.19 -28.46
C ILE A 343 -1.50 1.71 -27.28
N VAL A 344 -2.09 0.93 -26.38
CA VAL A 344 -1.40 0.46 -25.18
C VAL A 344 -0.22 -0.45 -25.52
N LYS A 345 -0.33 -1.35 -26.52
CA LYS A 345 0.82 -2.14 -27.02
C LYS A 345 1.98 -1.27 -27.49
N THR A 346 1.67 -0.18 -28.18
CA THR A 346 2.66 0.79 -28.65
C THR A 346 3.36 1.47 -27.48
N LEU A 347 2.59 1.89 -26.47
CA LEU A 347 3.12 2.53 -25.27
C LEU A 347 4.01 1.58 -24.47
N ASP A 348 3.58 0.34 -24.25
CA ASP A 348 4.32 -0.67 -23.51
C ASP A 348 5.63 -1.06 -24.19
N ARG A 349 5.67 -1.05 -25.52
CA ARG A 349 6.87 -1.44 -26.29
C ARG A 349 7.88 -0.31 -26.42
N HIS A 350 7.42 0.90 -26.75
CA HIS A 350 8.32 2.00 -27.15
C HIS A 350 8.37 3.15 -26.15
N PHE A 351 7.40 3.27 -25.25
CA PHE A 351 7.24 4.40 -24.32
C PHE A 351 7.13 3.95 -22.86
N ASN A 352 7.74 2.81 -22.49
CA ASN A 352 7.72 2.28 -21.12
C ASN A 352 8.86 2.82 -20.22
N LYS A 353 9.79 3.59 -20.78
CA LYS A 353 10.96 4.14 -20.09
C LYS A 353 10.94 5.66 -20.09
N GLY A 354 11.57 6.25 -19.08
CA GLY A 354 11.73 7.69 -18.93
C GLY A 354 10.62 8.34 -18.11
N ILE A 355 11.01 9.36 -17.33
CA ILE A 355 10.13 10.04 -16.37
C ILE A 355 8.89 10.62 -17.06
N GLY A 356 9.07 11.32 -18.18
CA GLY A 356 7.97 11.93 -18.92
C GLY A 356 6.93 10.92 -19.39
N ASN A 357 7.38 9.79 -19.96
CA ASN A 357 6.48 8.73 -20.42
C ASN A 357 5.76 8.06 -19.24
N GLY A 358 6.46 7.84 -18.12
CA GLY A 358 5.85 7.31 -16.89
C GLY A 358 4.75 8.20 -16.34
N ILE A 359 4.97 9.52 -16.32
CA ILE A 359 3.96 10.50 -15.89
C ILE A 359 2.73 10.45 -16.81
N THR A 360 2.93 10.44 -18.13
CA THR A 360 1.80 10.42 -19.07
C THR A 360 1.05 9.10 -19.07
N ARG A 361 1.76 7.97 -18.88
CA ARG A 361 1.11 6.67 -18.74
C ARG A 361 0.26 6.61 -17.47
N LEU A 362 0.77 7.12 -16.35
CA LEU A 362 0.00 7.23 -15.11
C LEU A 362 -1.25 8.10 -15.30
N MET A 363 -1.13 9.26 -15.96
CA MET A 363 -2.28 10.13 -16.22
C MET A 363 -3.35 9.45 -17.08
N PHE A 364 -2.92 8.69 -18.09
CA PHE A 364 -3.80 7.87 -18.92
C PHE A 364 -4.52 6.80 -18.07
N ASP A 365 -3.76 5.94 -17.38
CA ASP A 365 -4.32 4.86 -16.56
C ASP A 365 -5.27 5.39 -15.48
N THR A 366 -4.94 6.53 -14.87
CA THR A 366 -5.77 7.17 -13.83
C THR A 366 -7.09 7.68 -14.40
N SER A 367 -7.08 8.23 -15.62
CA SER A 367 -8.29 8.72 -16.29
C SER A 367 -9.21 7.55 -16.67
N VAL A 368 -8.61 6.45 -17.15
CA VAL A 368 -9.29 5.20 -17.46
C VAL A 368 -9.89 4.57 -16.21
N LEU A 369 -9.14 4.50 -15.11
CA LEU A 369 -9.63 3.97 -13.83
C LEU A 369 -10.84 4.75 -13.31
N LEU A 370 -10.80 6.09 -13.40
CA LEU A 370 -11.92 6.93 -12.96
C LEU A 370 -13.15 6.82 -13.88
N TYR A 371 -12.97 6.59 -15.18
CA TYR A 371 -14.08 6.29 -16.08
C TYR A 371 -14.73 4.95 -15.72
N VAL A 372 -13.92 3.91 -15.52
CA VAL A 372 -14.42 2.56 -15.18
C VAL A 372 -15.22 2.60 -13.89
N ASP A 373 -14.67 3.23 -12.85
CA ASP A 373 -15.35 3.43 -11.57
C ASP A 373 -16.75 4.07 -11.72
N ARG A 374 -16.85 5.06 -12.61
CA ARG A 374 -18.04 5.90 -12.69
C ARG A 374 -19.13 5.32 -13.59
N PHE A 375 -18.76 4.64 -14.66
CA PHE A 375 -19.69 4.30 -15.73
C PHE A 375 -19.77 2.81 -16.06
N CYS A 376 -18.78 2.01 -15.67
CA CYS A 376 -18.81 0.58 -15.94
C CYS A 376 -19.53 -0.18 -14.81
N PRO A 377 -20.24 -1.27 -15.14
CA PRO A 377 -20.87 -2.12 -14.14
C PRO A 377 -19.81 -2.79 -13.25
N GLU A 378 -20.21 -3.22 -12.04
CA GLU A 378 -19.35 -4.00 -11.13
C GLU A 378 -18.94 -5.35 -11.73
N THR A 379 -19.79 -5.89 -12.61
CA THR A 379 -19.53 -7.10 -13.37
C THR A 379 -18.88 -6.77 -14.71
N TYR A 380 -18.76 -7.77 -15.58
CA TYR A 380 -18.31 -7.60 -16.96
C TYR A 380 -19.09 -6.49 -17.70
N PRO A 381 -18.41 -5.58 -18.43
CA PRO A 381 -19.06 -4.56 -19.23
C PRO A 381 -19.87 -5.19 -20.37
N THR A 382 -21.00 -4.55 -20.73
CA THR A 382 -21.74 -4.90 -21.95
C THR A 382 -20.96 -4.49 -23.19
N LYS A 383 -21.43 -4.93 -24.36
CA LYS A 383 -20.90 -4.44 -25.63
C LYS A 383 -21.02 -2.92 -25.76
N ASP A 384 -22.16 -2.35 -25.37
CA ASP A 384 -22.39 -0.90 -25.43
C ASP A 384 -21.46 -0.14 -24.47
N ASP A 385 -21.23 -0.70 -23.27
CA ASP A 385 -20.26 -0.15 -22.31
C ASP A 385 -18.84 -0.14 -22.91
N ILE A 386 -18.43 -1.22 -23.58
CA ILE A 386 -17.12 -1.35 -24.23
C ILE A 386 -16.99 -0.34 -25.39
N GLU A 387 -18.00 -0.20 -26.24
CA GLU A 387 -17.95 0.74 -27.39
C GLU A 387 -17.79 2.20 -26.94
N LEU A 388 -18.45 2.61 -25.86
CA LEU A 388 -18.29 3.95 -25.27
C LEU A 388 -16.95 4.11 -24.54
N PHE A 389 -16.50 3.04 -23.88
CA PHE A 389 -15.20 2.99 -23.21
C PHE A 389 -14.04 3.13 -24.20
N GLU A 390 -14.08 2.43 -25.33
CA GLU A 390 -13.04 2.49 -26.36
C GLU A 390 -12.90 3.90 -26.95
N GLN A 391 -14.03 4.59 -27.17
CA GLN A 391 -14.02 6.01 -27.58
C GLN A 391 -13.37 6.90 -26.52
N PHE A 392 -13.69 6.67 -25.25
CA PHE A 392 -13.08 7.40 -24.15
C PHE A 392 -11.57 7.13 -24.03
N VAL A 393 -11.12 5.89 -24.23
CA VAL A 393 -9.71 5.51 -24.21
C VAL A 393 -8.91 6.35 -25.23
N ILE A 394 -9.46 6.59 -26.42
CA ILE A 394 -8.84 7.47 -27.42
C ILE A 394 -8.71 8.90 -26.86
N TYR A 395 -9.77 9.48 -26.31
CA TYR A 395 -9.72 10.83 -25.74
C TYR A 395 -8.80 10.95 -24.53
N ALA A 396 -8.78 9.97 -23.65
CA ALA A 396 -7.85 9.91 -22.52
C ALA A 396 -6.40 9.84 -22.99
N PHE A 397 -6.13 9.03 -24.03
CA PHE A 397 -4.82 8.94 -24.65
C PHE A 397 -4.42 10.28 -25.29
N ILE A 398 -5.28 10.89 -26.11
CA ILE A 398 -5.01 12.19 -26.77
C ILE A 398 -4.69 13.25 -25.73
N TRP A 399 -5.51 13.37 -24.68
CA TRP A 399 -5.27 14.32 -23.59
C TRP A 399 -3.92 14.07 -22.89
N ALA A 400 -3.66 12.85 -22.43
CA ALA A 400 -2.44 12.55 -21.68
C ALA A 400 -1.17 12.69 -22.54
N TYR A 401 -1.22 12.26 -23.81
CA TYR A 401 -0.07 12.32 -24.71
C TYR A 401 0.07 13.67 -25.44
N SER A 402 -0.95 14.53 -25.44
CA SER A 402 -0.79 15.94 -25.81
C SER A 402 0.21 16.63 -24.90
N LEU A 403 0.17 16.34 -23.59
CA LEU A 403 1.19 16.80 -22.64
C LEU A 403 2.56 16.26 -23.03
N ARG A 404 2.68 14.96 -23.33
CA ARG A 404 3.97 14.34 -23.68
C ARG A 404 4.59 14.99 -24.91
N ALA A 405 3.78 15.23 -25.94
CA ALA A 405 4.22 15.74 -27.23
C ALA A 405 4.76 17.17 -27.15
N GLN A 406 4.23 17.99 -26.26
CA GLN A 406 4.51 19.44 -26.19
C GLN A 406 5.70 19.83 -25.28
N TYR A 407 6.40 18.85 -24.70
CA TYR A 407 7.56 19.07 -23.83
C TYR A 407 8.75 18.22 -24.27
N THR A 408 9.94 18.84 -24.30
CA THR A 408 11.21 18.14 -24.48
C THR A 408 11.59 17.35 -23.23
N ASN A 409 11.46 17.98 -22.06
CA ASN A 409 11.65 17.36 -20.75
C ASN A 409 10.36 17.51 -19.94
N LEU A 410 9.67 16.40 -19.70
CA LEU A 410 8.43 16.40 -18.94
C LEU A 410 8.66 15.92 -17.51
N GLY A 411 8.29 16.78 -16.55
CA GLY A 411 8.32 16.50 -15.11
C GLY A 411 6.98 16.82 -14.43
N TRP A 412 6.87 16.46 -13.16
CA TRP A 412 5.61 16.57 -12.39
C TRP A 412 5.07 18.00 -12.27
N LEU A 413 5.92 19.03 -12.17
CA LEU A 413 5.44 20.41 -12.09
C LEU A 413 4.67 20.80 -13.37
N SER A 414 5.21 20.47 -14.54
CA SER A 414 4.54 20.70 -15.83
C SER A 414 3.25 19.91 -15.94
N ALA A 415 3.26 18.63 -15.54
CA ALA A 415 2.06 17.80 -15.55
C ALA A 415 0.96 18.32 -14.62
N GLN A 416 1.31 18.77 -13.42
CA GLN A 416 0.34 19.37 -12.51
C GLN A 416 -0.22 20.68 -13.07
N ASN A 417 0.61 21.56 -13.64
CA ASN A 417 0.10 22.79 -14.27
C ASN A 417 -0.82 22.48 -15.47
N TYR A 418 -0.51 21.44 -16.24
CA TYR A 418 -1.35 20.96 -17.34
C TYR A 418 -2.72 20.46 -16.85
N ILE A 419 -2.75 19.63 -15.80
CA ILE A 419 -4.01 19.13 -15.22
C ILE A 419 -4.80 20.29 -14.59
N MET A 420 -4.14 21.25 -13.96
CA MET A 420 -4.84 22.36 -13.28
C MET A 420 -5.38 23.44 -14.24
N GLY A 421 -5.07 23.39 -15.53
CA GLY A 421 -5.47 24.48 -16.45
C GLY A 421 -4.52 25.69 -16.43
N TRP A 422 -3.30 25.54 -15.91
CA TRP A 422 -2.35 26.66 -15.69
C TRP A 422 -1.18 26.67 -16.68
N SER A 423 -1.18 25.77 -17.65
CA SER A 423 -0.20 25.73 -18.72
C SER A 423 -0.76 26.35 -19.99
N GLU A 424 0.08 26.99 -20.79
CA GLU A 424 -0.28 27.54 -22.11
C GLU A 424 -0.33 26.46 -23.20
N LYS A 425 -0.07 25.19 -22.85
CA LYS A 425 -0.11 24.07 -23.80
C LYS A 425 -1.53 23.73 -24.25
N ILE A 426 -1.66 23.19 -25.45
CA ILE A 426 -2.93 22.70 -26.00
C ILE A 426 -3.45 21.52 -25.15
N ASN A 427 -4.77 21.46 -24.98
CA ASN A 427 -5.49 20.45 -24.19
C ASN A 427 -5.24 20.53 -22.67
N THR A 428 -4.72 21.67 -22.18
CA THR A 428 -4.56 21.94 -20.74
C THR A 428 -5.93 22.12 -20.07
N PHE A 429 -6.39 21.09 -19.35
CA PHE A 429 -7.57 21.13 -18.47
C PHE A 429 -7.58 19.95 -17.50
N ASN A 430 -8.43 20.04 -16.46
CA ASN A 430 -8.58 18.98 -15.47
C ASN A 430 -9.54 17.88 -15.96
N MET A 431 -8.97 16.85 -16.60
CA MET A 431 -9.69 15.66 -17.08
C MET A 431 -10.45 14.95 -15.95
N TYR A 432 -9.86 14.81 -14.77
CA TYR A 432 -10.46 14.06 -13.67
C TYR A 432 -11.70 14.76 -13.10
N LYS A 433 -11.62 16.08 -12.92
CA LYS A 433 -12.78 16.90 -12.53
C LYS A 433 -13.85 16.93 -13.61
N LEU A 434 -13.47 16.82 -14.88
CA LEU A 434 -14.43 16.71 -15.97
C LEU A 434 -15.18 15.38 -15.87
N ILE A 435 -14.49 14.25 -15.77
CA ILE A 435 -15.09 12.91 -15.62
C ILE A 435 -16.05 12.88 -14.41
N ALA A 436 -15.58 13.33 -13.25
CA ALA A 436 -16.35 13.30 -12.00
C ALA A 436 -17.60 14.20 -11.98
N LYS A 437 -17.80 15.05 -12.98
CA LYS A 437 -18.98 15.91 -13.11
C LYS A 437 -20.04 15.37 -14.08
N GLN A 438 -19.75 14.32 -14.83
CA GLN A 438 -20.65 13.82 -15.87
C GLN A 438 -21.51 12.70 -15.33
N ASP A 439 -22.79 12.68 -15.71
CA ASP A 439 -23.72 11.65 -15.25
C ASP A 439 -23.74 10.43 -16.18
N THR A 440 -23.27 10.59 -17.42
CA THR A 440 -23.24 9.51 -18.44
C THR A 440 -21.97 9.55 -19.29
N PRO A 441 -21.55 8.41 -19.86
CA PRO A 441 -20.46 8.36 -20.84
C PRO A 441 -20.66 9.29 -22.03
N THR A 442 -21.87 9.35 -22.58
CA THR A 442 -22.18 10.16 -23.77
C THR A 442 -21.99 11.65 -23.48
N SER A 443 -22.44 12.12 -22.31
CA SER A 443 -22.22 13.51 -21.88
C SER A 443 -20.73 13.83 -21.72
N LEU A 444 -19.96 12.89 -21.17
CA LEU A 444 -18.50 13.02 -21.07
C LEU A 444 -17.82 13.09 -22.44
N LEU A 445 -18.16 12.18 -23.35
CA LEU A 445 -17.61 12.15 -24.70
C LEU A 445 -17.91 13.45 -25.45
N SER A 446 -19.14 13.98 -25.34
CA SER A 446 -19.51 15.27 -25.92
C SER A 446 -18.68 16.41 -25.34
N ALA A 447 -18.54 16.48 -24.01
CA ALA A 447 -17.76 17.53 -23.36
C ALA A 447 -16.25 17.44 -23.68
N LEU A 448 -15.73 16.24 -23.95
CA LEU A 448 -14.36 16.03 -24.39
C LEU A 448 -14.16 16.44 -25.84
N ALA A 449 -15.12 16.15 -26.72
CA ALA A 449 -15.08 16.56 -28.12
C ALA A 449 -14.99 18.09 -28.26
N ASP A 450 -15.67 18.85 -27.40
CA ASP A 450 -15.60 20.32 -27.38
C ASP A 450 -14.26 20.86 -26.85
N LYS A 451 -13.57 20.09 -25.99
CA LYS A 451 -12.36 20.53 -25.28
C LYS A 451 -11.06 20.12 -25.96
N LEU A 452 -11.05 18.94 -26.58
CA LEU A 452 -9.84 18.39 -27.19
C LEU A 452 -9.60 19.01 -28.56
N ASN A 453 -8.41 19.54 -28.72
CA ASN A 453 -7.95 20.22 -29.91
C ASN A 453 -6.77 19.45 -30.53
N PRO A 454 -6.69 19.45 -31.88
CA PRO A 454 -5.56 18.87 -32.58
C PRO A 454 -4.26 19.66 -32.34
N LEU A 455 -3.13 18.95 -32.33
CA LEU A 455 -1.79 19.55 -32.31
C LEU A 455 -1.31 19.86 -33.73
N SER A 456 -0.49 20.89 -33.89
CA SER A 456 0.26 21.20 -35.12
C SER A 456 1.72 20.77 -35.01
N ASN A 457 2.47 20.88 -36.12
CA ASN A 457 3.92 20.63 -36.13
C ASN A 457 4.69 21.53 -35.16
N ASP A 458 4.28 22.79 -35.01
CA ASP A 458 4.96 23.75 -34.14
C ASP A 458 4.82 23.42 -32.64
N ASP A 459 3.77 22.66 -32.29
CA ASP A 459 3.48 22.24 -30.92
C ASP A 459 4.36 21.08 -30.46
N ILE A 460 4.83 20.24 -31.39
CA ILE A 460 5.60 19.03 -31.05
C ILE A 460 7.01 19.42 -30.62
N LYS A 461 7.39 19.10 -29.38
CA LYS A 461 8.72 19.29 -28.78
C LYS A 461 9.35 18.00 -28.26
N ASP A 462 8.62 16.88 -28.34
CA ASP A 462 9.14 15.56 -28.02
C ASP A 462 10.16 15.12 -29.08
N GLY A 463 11.44 15.11 -28.71
CA GLY A 463 12.53 14.81 -29.63
C GLY A 463 12.47 13.42 -30.28
N TRP A 464 11.86 12.42 -29.63
CA TRP A 464 11.63 11.11 -30.28
C TRP A 464 10.56 11.23 -31.35
N ALA A 465 9.44 11.87 -31.03
CA ALA A 465 8.33 12.08 -31.95
C ALA A 465 8.74 12.95 -33.16
N GLN A 466 9.57 13.97 -32.94
CA GLN A 466 10.14 14.82 -34.01
C GLN A 466 11.07 14.02 -34.92
N LYS A 467 12.02 13.26 -34.36
CA LYS A 467 12.97 12.45 -35.16
C LYS A 467 12.26 11.46 -36.09
N CYS A 468 11.23 10.78 -35.60
CA CYS A 468 10.45 9.86 -36.43
C CYS A 468 9.66 10.59 -37.54
N ASN A 469 9.31 11.86 -37.35
CA ASN A 469 8.63 12.69 -38.37
C ASN A 469 9.61 13.14 -39.47
N GLU A 470 10.81 13.59 -39.08
CA GLU A 470 11.85 14.10 -40.00
C GLU A 470 12.48 13.01 -40.89
N TYR A 471 12.64 11.78 -40.38
CA TYR A 471 13.30 10.70 -41.12
C TYR A 471 12.50 10.12 -42.30
N SER A 472 11.27 10.57 -42.53
CA SER A 472 10.32 9.79 -43.33
C SER A 472 9.77 10.46 -44.59
N GLY A 473 9.86 11.79 -44.77
CA GLY A 473 9.58 12.47 -46.04
C GLY A 473 8.11 12.45 -46.50
N ASN A 474 7.44 13.61 -46.46
CA ASN A 474 6.10 13.85 -47.05
C ASN A 474 4.93 13.00 -46.50
N GLY A 475 4.66 13.08 -45.19
CA GLY A 475 3.29 13.05 -44.63
C GLY A 475 2.42 11.78 -44.76
N ASP A 476 2.75 10.80 -45.61
CA ASP A 476 2.11 9.47 -45.67
C ASP A 476 2.79 8.47 -44.71
N THR A 477 3.65 8.96 -43.84
CA THR A 477 4.82 8.24 -43.36
C THR A 477 4.77 7.74 -41.92
N LEU A 478 3.88 8.26 -41.07
CA LEU A 478 3.59 7.62 -39.79
C LEU A 478 2.99 6.21 -39.98
N LYS A 479 2.38 5.92 -41.14
CA LYS A 479 1.90 4.58 -41.53
C LYS A 479 3.02 3.57 -41.80
N ASN A 480 4.21 4.03 -42.22
CA ASN A 480 5.35 3.19 -42.56
C ASN A 480 6.18 2.77 -41.33
N LEU A 481 5.88 3.33 -40.16
CA LEU A 481 6.43 2.95 -38.85
C LEU A 481 5.62 1.84 -38.16
N LYS A 482 4.87 1.05 -38.95
CA LYS A 482 4.16 -0.13 -38.49
C LYS A 482 5.08 -1.33 -38.55
N ASN A 483 5.37 -1.95 -37.42
CA ASN A 483 6.19 -3.16 -37.38
C ASN A 483 5.39 -4.33 -38.00
N GLY A 484 5.95 -4.97 -39.03
CA GLY A 484 5.24 -5.95 -39.88
C GLY A 484 4.83 -7.27 -39.21
N LYS A 485 5.27 -7.56 -37.97
CA LYS A 485 4.92 -8.81 -37.27
C LYS A 485 3.70 -8.71 -36.34
N ASP A 486 3.49 -7.57 -35.67
CA ASP A 486 2.44 -7.42 -34.63
C ASP A 486 1.54 -6.18 -34.82
N GLY A 487 1.81 -5.36 -35.84
CA GLY A 487 1.03 -4.15 -36.15
C GLY A 487 1.26 -2.95 -35.24
N VAL A 488 2.20 -3.02 -34.29
CA VAL A 488 2.58 -1.96 -33.34
C VAL A 488 3.33 -0.82 -34.04
N TYR A 489 3.10 0.42 -33.58
CA TYR A 489 3.68 1.63 -34.18
C TYR A 489 4.85 2.16 -33.35
N GLU A 490 5.86 2.76 -33.98
CA GLU A 490 7.04 3.31 -33.27
C GLU A 490 6.83 4.75 -32.75
N ASN A 491 5.78 5.43 -33.23
CA ASN A 491 5.46 6.80 -32.85
C ASN A 491 3.97 6.94 -32.51
N TYR A 492 3.67 7.34 -31.27
CA TYR A 492 2.30 7.50 -30.79
C TYR A 492 1.51 8.60 -31.52
N LEU A 493 2.18 9.55 -32.19
CA LEU A 493 1.52 10.58 -33.02
C LEU A 493 0.74 9.98 -34.20
N TYR A 494 1.04 8.74 -34.60
CA TYR A 494 0.20 8.00 -35.54
C TYR A 494 -1.28 7.95 -35.09
N PHE A 495 -1.51 7.72 -33.80
CA PHE A 495 -2.85 7.67 -33.23
C PHE A 495 -3.50 9.05 -33.15
N PHE A 496 -2.70 10.12 -33.04
CA PHE A 496 -3.22 11.49 -33.17
C PHE A 496 -3.71 11.74 -34.60
N GLN A 497 -2.92 11.37 -35.60
CA GLN A 497 -3.27 11.56 -37.00
C GLN A 497 -4.52 10.76 -37.41
N THR A 498 -4.57 9.47 -37.06
CA THR A 498 -5.69 8.59 -37.45
C THR A 498 -7.01 8.95 -36.78
N ASN A 499 -6.96 9.62 -35.62
CA ASN A 499 -8.14 10.11 -34.91
C ASN A 499 -8.41 11.61 -35.13
N GLY A 500 -7.72 12.27 -36.08
CA GLY A 500 -7.99 13.67 -36.42
C GLY A 500 -7.46 14.73 -35.44
N PHE A 501 -6.61 14.33 -34.49
CA PHE A 501 -5.99 15.20 -33.47
C PHE A 501 -4.58 15.68 -33.84
N TYR A 502 -4.21 15.62 -35.11
CA TYR A 502 -2.95 16.14 -35.63
C TYR A 502 -3.16 16.85 -36.96
N LYS A 503 -2.85 18.14 -36.99
CA LYS A 503 -2.87 19.02 -38.17
C LYS A 503 -1.44 19.11 -38.72
N LYS A 504 -1.28 18.82 -40.01
CA LYS A 504 -0.01 18.99 -40.72
C LYS A 504 0.31 20.47 -40.89
#